data_AF-A0A6A4X5R4-F1
#
_entry.id   AF-A0A6A4X5R4-F1
#
_cell.length_a   1.000
_cell.length_b   1.000
_cell.length_c   1.000
_cell.angle_alpha   90.00
_cell.angle_beta   90.00
_cell.angle_gamma   90.00
#
_symmetry.space_group_name_H-M   'P 1'
#
loop_
_entity.id
_entity.type
_entity.pdbx_description
1 polymer ?
#
loop_
_entity_poly.entity_id
_entity_poly.type
_entity_poly.pdbx_seq_one_letter_code
_entity_poly.pdbx_strand_id
1 'polypeptide(L)'
;MQRIIRLFRYKGVVKQWAFNGEKEGNIKGKIEFIQESPYTITNTETDLTGLDGAAGGYHVHLVPVQLKDEFPCHNIAIGGHFNPYGINPRASPPPGHGSSDQYESGDLSGKYGELTGRSEVQRVSNDTNLQLFGPDTILGRSVVIHRAADQSRWMCGNILWGYSPAEARQVTAIASFHHPHGYAWGYIRFSQLVYHTGGRSETVIELNLRHPGSNDRNVTSGHNWAIFVNPVGHDAAVKFFTSRCTAGGYRWNPDFIHLANPNAHDFYNEQCSPETPLRCEIGDLSGRLGTIDLGQKRVVMSDPNLPLGGELLRL
;
A
#
# COMPACT_ATOMS: atom_id res chain seq x y z
N MET A 1 13.05 -1.89 -35.81
CA MET A 1 13.88 -0.93 -35.04
C MET A 1 13.84 -1.38 -33.59
N GLN A 2 14.91 -1.99 -33.05
CA GLN A 2 14.96 -2.44 -31.65
C GLN A 2 14.95 -1.19 -30.76
N ARG A 3 13.83 -0.97 -30.05
CA ARG A 3 13.69 0.14 -29.12
C ARG A 3 14.39 -0.27 -27.83
N ILE A 4 15.52 0.35 -27.49
CA ILE A 4 16.13 0.19 -26.17
C ILE A 4 15.18 0.87 -25.18
N ILE A 5 14.43 0.08 -24.42
CA ILE A 5 13.52 0.59 -23.39
C ILE A 5 14.35 0.72 -22.11
N ARG A 6 14.46 1.96 -21.60
CA ARG A 6 15.05 2.20 -20.28
C ARG A 6 14.15 1.53 -19.23
N LEU A 7 14.71 0.62 -18.45
CA LEU A 7 14.04 0.06 -17.28
C LEU A 7 14.11 1.09 -16.15
N PHE A 8 12.95 1.47 -15.61
CA PHE A 8 12.86 2.34 -14.45
C PHE A 8 12.74 1.49 -13.19
N ARG A 9 13.61 1.76 -12.22
CA ARG A 9 13.56 1.07 -10.92
C ARG A 9 12.38 1.59 -10.13
N TYR A 10 11.73 0.71 -9.38
CA TYR A 10 10.78 1.15 -8.35
C TYR A 10 11.57 1.78 -7.23
N LYS A 11 11.04 2.89 -6.74
CA LYS A 11 11.64 3.63 -5.64
C LYS A 11 10.55 4.08 -4.69
N GLY A 12 10.67 3.66 -3.42
CA GLY A 12 9.93 4.21 -2.30
C GLY A 12 10.80 5.21 -1.56
N VAL A 13 10.26 6.38 -1.20
CA VAL A 13 10.99 7.43 -0.50
C VAL A 13 10.20 7.95 0.67
N VAL A 14 10.82 7.94 1.84
CA VAL A 14 10.38 8.68 3.02
C VAL A 14 11.25 9.92 3.13
N LYS A 15 10.66 11.11 2.99
CA LYS A 15 11.39 12.39 3.09
C LYS A 15 10.62 13.49 3.81
N GLN A 16 9.32 13.27 4.04
CA GLN A 16 8.46 14.18 4.76
C GLN A 16 8.08 13.50 6.07
N TRP A 17 8.41 14.17 7.16
CA TRP A 17 8.28 13.63 8.50
C TRP A 17 7.25 14.41 9.30
N ALA A 18 6.46 13.69 10.10
CA ALA A 18 5.50 14.23 11.06
C ALA A 18 5.82 13.74 12.47
N PHE A 19 5.39 14.51 13.47
CA PHE A 19 5.66 14.29 14.90
C PHE A 19 4.35 14.21 15.68
N ASN A 20 4.33 13.46 16.78
CA ASN A 20 3.18 13.38 17.67
C ASN A 20 3.19 14.54 18.67
N GLY A 21 2.22 15.47 18.60
CA GLY A 21 1.89 16.45 19.67
C GLY A 21 2.99 17.37 20.22
N GLU A 22 4.23 17.30 19.72
CA GLU A 22 5.41 17.95 20.31
C GLU A 22 6.14 18.86 19.31
N LYS A 23 7.05 19.72 19.82
CA LYS A 23 8.00 20.51 19.01
C LYS A 23 8.59 19.63 17.90
N GLU A 24 8.53 20.12 16.67
CA GLU A 24 9.19 19.48 15.51
C GLU A 24 10.58 18.99 15.94
N GLY A 25 10.84 17.69 15.80
CA GLY A 25 12.17 17.15 16.04
C GLY A 25 13.14 17.73 15.01
N ASN A 26 14.43 17.73 15.32
CA ASN A 26 15.46 18.23 14.41
C ASN A 26 15.80 17.24 13.28
N ILE A 27 15.12 16.08 13.24
CA ILE A 27 15.44 15.02 12.30
C ILE A 27 15.13 15.44 10.87
N LYS A 28 16.14 15.33 10.01
CA LYS A 28 16.07 15.62 8.57
C LYS A 28 16.68 14.47 7.80
N GLY A 29 16.37 14.43 6.51
CA GLY A 29 16.90 13.45 5.58
C GLY A 29 15.82 12.52 5.06
N LYS A 30 16.25 11.38 4.51
CA LYS A 30 15.40 10.46 3.77
C LYS A 30 15.77 9.00 4.02
N ILE A 31 14.80 8.13 3.78
CA ILE A 31 15.00 6.70 3.58
C ILE A 31 14.52 6.37 2.17
N GLU A 32 15.39 5.83 1.34
CA GLU A 32 15.05 5.35 0.00
C GLU A 32 15.09 3.83 -0.04
N PHE A 33 14.09 3.23 -0.67
CA PHE A 33 14.01 1.81 -1.00
C PHE A 33 14.00 1.70 -2.51
N ILE A 34 14.88 0.88 -3.08
CA ILE A 34 15.06 0.76 -4.53
C ILE A 34 15.00 -0.70 -4.90
N GLN A 35 14.15 -1.06 -5.85
CA GLN A 35 14.03 -2.41 -6.37
C GLN A 35 13.85 -2.38 -7.88
N GLU A 36 14.62 -3.18 -8.61
CA GLU A 36 14.64 -3.15 -10.07
C GLU A 36 13.51 -3.96 -10.71
N SER A 37 13.17 -5.10 -10.11
CA SER A 37 12.07 -5.97 -10.53
C SER A 37 11.50 -6.75 -9.33
N PRO A 38 10.33 -7.40 -9.48
CA PRO A 38 9.77 -8.26 -8.42
C PRO A 38 10.68 -9.39 -7.95
N TYR A 39 11.68 -9.76 -8.75
CA TYR A 39 12.58 -10.89 -8.47
C TYR A 39 13.94 -10.47 -7.91
N THR A 40 14.17 -9.17 -7.76
CA THR A 40 15.44 -8.62 -7.25
C THR A 40 15.31 -8.22 -5.78
N ILE A 41 16.44 -8.15 -5.08
CA ILE A 41 16.50 -7.62 -3.71
C ILE A 41 16.16 -6.13 -3.69
N THR A 42 15.71 -5.65 -2.53
CA THR A 42 15.53 -4.23 -2.27
C THR A 42 16.80 -3.65 -1.67
N ASN A 43 17.34 -2.61 -2.30
CA ASN A 43 18.42 -1.80 -1.73
C ASN A 43 17.80 -0.66 -0.92
N THR A 44 18.20 -0.51 0.33
CA THR A 44 17.76 0.55 1.22
C THR A 44 18.91 1.52 1.47
N GLU A 45 18.65 2.82 1.32
CA GLU A 45 19.57 3.91 1.66
C GLU A 45 18.93 4.78 2.74
N THR A 46 19.51 4.75 3.94
CA THR A 46 19.08 5.56 5.09
C THR A 46 20.07 6.69 5.28
N ASP A 47 19.63 7.93 5.12
CA ASP A 47 20.39 9.15 5.35
C ASP A 47 19.58 10.08 6.25
N LEU A 48 19.88 10.05 7.56
CA LEU A 48 19.18 10.84 8.57
C LEU A 48 20.17 11.61 9.43
N THR A 49 19.85 12.86 9.73
CA THR A 49 20.61 13.74 10.64
C THR A 49 19.68 14.28 11.72
N GLY A 50 20.23 14.85 12.80
CA GLY A 50 19.43 15.43 13.89
C GLY A 50 18.76 14.41 14.79
N LEU A 51 19.30 13.18 14.85
CA LEU A 51 18.81 12.11 15.71
C LEU A 51 19.11 12.37 17.20
N ASP A 52 20.14 13.19 17.49
CA ASP A 52 20.55 13.67 18.82
C ASP A 52 20.71 12.56 19.88
N GLY A 53 21.02 11.34 19.46
CA GLY A 53 21.10 10.16 20.34
C GLY A 53 19.75 9.69 20.89
N ALA A 54 18.64 10.35 20.53
CA ALA A 54 17.30 10.10 21.04
C ALA A 54 16.51 9.07 20.20
N ALA A 55 16.92 8.82 18.96
CA ALA A 55 16.29 7.82 18.09
C ALA A 55 16.67 6.40 18.54
N GLY A 56 15.68 5.50 18.55
CA GLY A 56 15.86 4.08 18.87
C GLY A 56 15.53 3.19 17.67
N GLY A 57 14.57 2.29 17.85
CA GLY A 57 14.08 1.42 16.78
C GLY A 57 13.29 2.18 15.71
N TYR A 58 13.18 1.59 14.52
CA TYR A 58 12.44 2.11 13.37
C TYR A 58 11.91 0.97 12.51
N HIS A 59 10.66 1.10 12.08
CA HIS A 59 9.90 0.03 11.45
C HIS A 59 8.97 0.57 10.36
N VAL A 60 8.64 -0.27 9.38
CA VAL A 60 7.51 -0.03 8.46
C VAL A 60 6.21 -0.43 9.16
N HIS A 61 5.19 0.43 9.07
CA HIS A 61 3.86 0.25 9.64
C HIS A 61 2.80 -0.02 8.57
N LEU A 62 1.61 -0.45 8.97
CA LEU A 62 0.62 -1.01 8.05
C LEU A 62 0.09 -0.02 7.01
N VAL A 63 -0.12 1.25 7.35
CA VAL A 63 -0.81 2.21 6.46
C VAL A 63 -0.13 3.58 6.46
N PRO A 64 -0.45 4.48 5.50
CA PRO A 64 0.22 5.77 5.46
C PRO A 64 -0.23 6.68 6.61
N VAL A 65 0.65 7.56 7.03
CA VAL A 65 0.43 8.67 7.95
C VAL A 65 -0.51 9.72 7.33
N GLN A 66 -1.52 10.13 8.08
CA GLN A 66 -2.26 11.36 7.82
C GLN A 66 -1.51 12.53 8.44
N LEU A 67 -0.66 13.19 7.65
CA LEU A 67 0.33 14.16 8.14
C LEU A 67 -0.25 15.40 8.85
N LYS A 68 -1.56 15.61 8.77
CA LYS A 68 -2.28 16.74 9.39
C LYS A 68 -2.94 16.39 10.72
N ASP A 69 -2.91 15.13 11.12
CA ASP A 69 -3.45 14.70 12.41
C ASP A 69 -2.53 15.19 13.55
N GLU A 70 -3.11 15.41 14.73
CA GLU A 70 -2.36 15.83 15.92
C GLU A 70 -1.39 14.75 16.43
N PHE A 71 -1.79 13.48 16.28
CA PHE A 71 -1.00 12.30 16.68
C PHE A 71 -0.83 11.33 15.49
N PRO A 72 -0.14 11.76 14.43
CA PRO A 72 -0.15 11.10 13.13
C PRO A 72 0.56 9.75 13.15
N CYS A 73 1.48 9.53 14.09
CA CYS A 73 2.25 8.30 14.21
C CYS A 73 1.60 7.27 15.16
N HIS A 74 0.50 7.62 15.83
CA HIS A 74 -0.12 6.78 16.85
C HIS A 74 -0.61 5.43 16.31
N ASN A 75 -0.63 4.40 17.16
CA ASN A 75 -1.02 3.03 16.78
C ASN A 75 -2.41 2.93 16.15
N ILE A 76 -3.35 3.75 16.63
CA ILE A 76 -4.72 3.79 16.09
C ILE A 76 -4.73 4.34 14.65
N ALA A 77 -3.84 5.28 14.32
CA ALA A 77 -3.81 5.96 13.03
C ALA A 77 -3.14 5.12 11.93
N ILE A 78 -2.01 4.47 12.26
CA ILE A 78 -1.17 3.77 11.27
C ILE A 78 -0.98 2.26 11.51
N GLY A 79 -1.57 1.71 12.57
CA GLY A 79 -1.48 0.29 12.90
C GLY A 79 -0.14 -0.13 13.50
N GLY A 80 0.03 -1.45 13.62
CA GLY A 80 1.25 -2.10 14.13
C GLY A 80 2.36 -2.16 13.08
N HIS A 81 3.37 -2.98 13.35
CA HIS A 81 4.45 -3.25 12.39
C HIS A 81 3.91 -4.03 11.19
N PHE A 82 4.52 -3.82 10.03
CA PHE A 82 4.25 -4.60 8.83
C PHE A 82 4.88 -5.98 8.96
N ASN A 83 4.04 -7.00 9.16
CA ASN A 83 4.46 -8.37 9.42
C ASN A 83 3.54 -9.37 8.70
N PRO A 84 3.60 -9.43 7.35
CA PRO A 84 2.70 -10.28 6.56
C PRO A 84 2.89 -11.78 6.85
N TYR A 85 4.09 -12.19 7.28
CA TYR A 85 4.42 -13.59 7.57
C TYR A 85 4.23 -14.01 9.04
N GLY A 86 3.73 -13.12 9.89
CA GLY A 86 3.45 -13.43 11.30
C GLY A 86 4.69 -13.83 12.12
N ILE A 87 5.85 -13.26 11.80
CA ILE A 87 7.11 -13.50 12.53
C ILE A 87 6.93 -13.07 13.98
N ASN A 88 7.35 -13.91 14.94
CA ASN A 88 7.32 -13.57 16.35
C ASN A 88 8.55 -12.72 16.73
N PRO A 89 8.39 -11.41 17.02
CA PRO A 89 9.52 -10.53 17.30
C PRO A 89 10.30 -10.93 18.56
N ARG A 90 9.68 -11.67 19.49
CA ARG A 90 10.37 -12.18 20.70
C ARG A 90 11.35 -13.32 20.41
N ALA A 91 11.19 -13.97 19.27
CA ALA A 91 12.05 -15.07 18.83
C ALA A 91 13.08 -14.59 17.79
N SER A 92 12.99 -13.35 17.32
CA SER A 92 13.95 -12.79 16.37
C SER A 92 15.34 -12.64 17.00
N PRO A 93 16.43 -12.86 16.23
CA PRO A 93 17.78 -12.66 16.72
C PRO A 93 18.05 -11.21 17.14
N PRO A 94 19.13 -10.94 17.91
CA PRO A 94 19.54 -9.57 18.19
C PRO A 94 19.71 -8.74 16.91
N PRO A 95 19.47 -7.41 16.94
CA PRO A 95 19.59 -6.56 15.76
C PRO A 95 20.91 -6.76 14.99
N GLY A 96 20.82 -6.96 13.67
CA GLY A 96 21.95 -7.15 12.75
C GLY A 96 22.63 -8.53 12.80
N HIS A 97 22.09 -9.49 13.57
CA HIS A 97 22.70 -10.82 13.72
C HIS A 97 21.95 -11.94 12.98
N GLY A 98 20.70 -11.70 12.56
CA GLY A 98 19.89 -12.65 11.78
C GLY A 98 19.88 -12.37 10.28
N SER A 99 19.33 -13.31 9.52
CA SER A 99 18.95 -13.09 8.12
C SER A 99 17.62 -12.33 8.02
N SER A 100 17.37 -11.65 6.89
CA SER A 100 16.22 -10.75 6.71
C SER A 100 14.84 -11.41 6.88
N ASP A 101 14.76 -12.74 6.74
CA ASP A 101 13.55 -13.56 6.91
C ASP A 101 13.26 -13.93 8.39
N GLN A 102 14.21 -13.71 9.31
CA GLN A 102 14.04 -13.99 10.74
C GLN A 102 13.40 -12.82 11.51
N TYR A 103 13.16 -11.70 10.84
CA TYR A 103 12.55 -10.50 11.38
C TYR A 103 11.22 -10.22 10.69
N GLU A 104 10.34 -9.46 11.34
CA GLU A 104 9.16 -8.91 10.68
C GLU A 104 9.61 -8.18 9.41
N SER A 105 8.85 -8.29 8.30
CA SER A 105 9.23 -7.64 7.04
C SER A 105 9.46 -6.13 7.21
N GLY A 106 8.70 -5.48 8.09
CA GLY A 106 8.85 -4.07 8.44
C GLY A 106 9.93 -3.75 9.47
N ASP A 107 10.60 -4.73 10.09
CA ASP A 107 11.59 -4.46 11.14
C ASP A 107 12.97 -4.08 10.57
N LEU A 108 13.14 -2.79 10.29
CA LEU A 108 14.38 -2.24 9.76
C LEU A 108 15.48 -2.20 10.83
N SER A 109 15.12 -2.11 12.11
CA SER A 109 16.09 -2.09 13.21
C SER A 109 16.68 -3.46 13.47
N GLY A 110 15.85 -4.49 13.54
CA GLY A 110 16.29 -5.87 13.63
C GLY A 110 17.19 -6.23 12.45
N LYS A 111 16.84 -5.82 11.23
CA LYS A 111 17.61 -6.16 10.02
C LYS A 111 18.89 -5.33 9.83
N TYR A 112 18.83 -4.03 10.05
CA TYR A 112 19.95 -3.13 9.71
C TYR A 112 20.73 -2.64 10.94
N GLY A 113 20.23 -2.88 12.15
CA GLY A 113 20.71 -2.32 13.41
C GLY A 113 20.00 -1.01 13.78
N GLU A 114 19.85 -0.79 15.09
CA GLU A 114 19.16 0.37 15.68
C GLU A 114 19.85 1.72 15.42
N LEU A 115 19.11 2.80 15.68
CA LEU A 115 19.59 4.19 15.62
C LEU A 115 20.10 4.72 16.97
N THR A 116 20.01 3.91 18.04
CA THR A 116 20.36 4.27 19.41
C THR A 116 21.76 4.87 19.52
N GLY A 117 21.87 6.02 20.19
CA GLY A 117 23.14 6.71 20.44
C GLY A 117 23.75 7.42 19.23
N ARG A 118 23.07 7.47 18.07
CA ARG A 118 23.55 8.15 16.87
C ARG A 118 23.01 9.57 16.79
N SER A 119 23.83 10.53 16.35
CA SER A 119 23.40 11.88 15.94
C SER A 119 22.98 11.93 14.46
N GLU A 120 23.59 11.08 13.64
CA GLU A 120 23.33 10.91 12.23
C GLU A 120 23.57 9.45 11.80
N VAL A 121 22.97 9.06 10.68
CA VAL A 121 23.19 7.76 10.06
C VAL A 121 23.21 7.91 8.55
N GLN A 122 24.24 7.34 7.93
CA GLN A 122 24.30 7.07 6.50
C GLN A 122 24.59 5.59 6.33
N ARG A 123 23.63 4.84 5.79
CA ARG A 123 23.71 3.38 5.68
C ARG A 123 23.06 2.92 4.39
N VAL A 124 23.75 2.00 3.72
CA VAL A 124 23.19 1.20 2.63
C VAL A 124 23.01 -0.22 3.14
N SER A 125 21.82 -0.79 2.91
CA SER A 125 21.46 -2.15 3.30
C SER A 125 20.81 -2.88 2.13
N ASN A 126 20.92 -4.21 2.12
CA ASN A 126 20.23 -5.08 1.19
C ASN A 126 19.17 -5.87 1.94
N ASP A 127 17.99 -6.01 1.36
CA ASP A 127 16.86 -6.67 1.99
C ASP A 127 16.14 -7.58 1.01
N THR A 128 16.05 -8.86 1.36
CA THR A 128 15.34 -9.88 0.57
C THR A 128 13.85 -9.96 0.92
N ASN A 129 13.43 -9.33 2.02
CA ASN A 129 12.11 -9.46 2.63
C ASN A 129 11.39 -8.11 2.78
N LEU A 130 11.71 -7.13 1.91
CA LEU A 130 11.13 -5.79 1.92
C LEU A 130 10.73 -5.36 0.50
N GLN A 131 9.66 -5.97 -0.02
CA GLN A 131 9.25 -5.84 -1.42
C GLN A 131 8.62 -4.47 -1.71
N LEU A 132 8.86 -3.95 -2.92
CA LEU A 132 8.16 -2.82 -3.53
C LEU A 132 7.09 -3.27 -4.53
N PHE A 133 6.99 -4.58 -4.80
CA PHE A 133 6.02 -5.20 -5.70
C PHE A 133 5.15 -6.21 -4.95
N GLY A 134 4.03 -6.56 -5.57
CA GLY A 134 3.16 -7.63 -5.12
C GLY A 134 2.36 -7.31 -3.85
N PRO A 135 1.69 -8.32 -3.29
CA PRO A 135 0.78 -8.15 -2.15
C PRO A 135 1.47 -7.62 -0.90
N ASP A 136 2.77 -7.92 -0.73
CA ASP A 136 3.57 -7.53 0.42
C ASP A 136 4.34 -6.23 0.22
N THR A 137 3.92 -5.38 -0.73
CA THR A 137 4.59 -4.10 -0.98
C THR A 137 4.59 -3.20 0.25
N ILE A 138 5.70 -2.48 0.48
CA ILE A 138 5.80 -1.39 1.45
C ILE A 138 5.43 -0.03 0.87
N LEU A 139 5.21 0.08 -0.45
CA LEU A 139 4.76 1.34 -1.06
C LEU A 139 3.36 1.70 -0.57
N GLY A 140 3.15 2.99 -0.30
CA GLY A 140 1.90 3.47 0.29
C GLY A 140 1.76 3.20 1.77
N ARG A 141 2.76 2.59 2.43
CA ARG A 141 2.83 2.44 3.88
C ARG A 141 3.62 3.58 4.52
N SER A 142 4.02 3.43 5.79
CA SER A 142 4.78 4.44 6.53
C SER A 142 5.96 3.84 7.27
N VAL A 143 6.98 4.65 7.56
CA VAL A 143 8.04 4.34 8.52
C VAL A 143 7.77 5.11 9.80
N VAL A 144 7.99 4.47 10.94
CA VAL A 144 8.01 5.10 12.28
C VAL A 144 9.40 4.96 12.86
N ILE A 145 9.91 6.03 13.47
CA ILE A 145 11.10 6.03 14.31
C ILE A 145 10.63 6.22 15.77
N HIS A 146 11.14 5.38 16.66
CA HIS A 146 10.82 5.35 18.08
C HIS A 146 11.87 6.13 18.89
N ARG A 147 11.51 6.58 20.08
CA ARG A 147 12.47 7.11 21.06
C ARG A 147 13.24 5.97 21.70
N ALA A 148 14.56 6.14 21.90
CA ALA A 148 15.40 5.16 22.58
C ALA A 148 15.04 5.01 24.07
N ALA A 149 14.57 6.08 24.71
CA ALA A 149 14.33 6.12 26.16
C ALA A 149 13.16 5.23 26.61
N ASP A 150 12.06 5.20 25.84
CA ASP A 150 10.81 4.57 26.23
C ASP A 150 10.10 3.79 25.10
N GLN A 151 10.74 3.67 23.93
CA GLN A 151 10.19 3.05 22.72
C GLN A 151 8.89 3.67 22.20
N SER A 152 8.53 4.86 22.68
CA SER A 152 7.37 5.60 22.18
C SER A 152 7.59 6.02 20.72
N ARG A 153 6.50 6.09 19.95
CA ARG A 153 6.56 6.50 18.54
C ARG A 153 6.85 8.00 18.49
N TRP A 154 8.03 8.34 17.97
CA TRP A 154 8.51 9.73 17.96
C TRP A 154 8.05 10.46 16.71
N MET A 155 8.37 9.89 15.55
CA MET A 155 8.09 10.49 14.26
C MET A 155 7.79 9.44 13.21
N CYS A 156 7.18 9.86 12.12
CA CYS A 156 6.78 8.97 11.06
C CYS A 156 6.72 9.68 9.72
N GLY A 157 6.82 8.91 8.64
CA GLY A 157 6.76 9.44 7.28
C GLY A 157 6.21 8.41 6.30
N ASN A 158 5.58 8.89 5.23
CA ASN A 158 5.01 8.03 4.20
C ASN A 158 6.07 7.52 3.24
N ILE A 159 5.96 6.24 2.86
CA ILE A 159 6.75 5.63 1.78
C ILE A 159 6.02 5.95 0.48
N LEU A 160 6.44 7.04 -0.17
CA LEU A 160 5.84 7.54 -1.40
C LEU A 160 6.67 7.13 -2.61
N TRP A 161 6.07 7.18 -3.80
CA TRP A 161 6.80 6.99 -5.05
C TRP A 161 7.92 8.03 -5.20
N GLY A 162 9.15 7.55 -5.35
CA GLY A 162 10.30 8.34 -5.79
C GLY A 162 10.44 8.25 -7.29
N TYR A 163 10.25 9.36 -7.99
CA TYR A 163 10.41 9.42 -9.44
C TYR A 163 10.81 10.83 -9.86
N SER A 164 11.45 10.94 -11.02
CA SER A 164 11.64 12.22 -11.68
C SER A 164 10.41 12.60 -12.52
N PRO A 165 9.93 13.85 -12.50
CA PRO A 165 8.89 14.30 -13.43
C PRO A 165 9.27 14.13 -14.91
N ALA A 166 10.57 14.07 -15.20
CA ALA A 166 11.08 13.82 -16.55
C ALA A 166 10.97 12.34 -17.00
N GLU A 167 10.71 11.39 -16.09
CA GLU A 167 10.55 9.97 -16.43
C GLU A 167 9.11 9.46 -16.30
N ALA A 168 8.35 9.99 -15.34
CA ALA A 168 7.02 9.50 -15.03
C ALA A 168 6.13 10.60 -14.44
N ARG A 169 4.84 10.30 -14.38
CA ARG A 169 3.85 11.03 -13.58
C ARG A 169 3.11 10.05 -12.68
N GLN A 170 2.74 10.49 -11.49
CA GLN A 170 1.82 9.75 -10.63
C GLN A 170 0.37 10.07 -11.01
N VAL A 171 -0.43 9.02 -11.15
CA VAL A 171 -1.87 9.10 -11.37
C VAL A 171 -2.56 8.62 -10.11
N THR A 172 -3.53 9.41 -9.64
CA THR A 172 -4.33 9.08 -8.47
C THR A 172 -5.81 9.08 -8.85
N ALA A 173 -6.52 8.03 -8.46
CA ALA A 173 -7.97 7.96 -8.55
C ALA A 173 -8.55 7.73 -7.14
N ILE A 174 -9.71 8.32 -6.85
CA ILE A 174 -10.37 8.18 -5.55
C ILE A 174 -11.83 7.81 -5.77
N ALA A 175 -12.24 6.65 -5.27
CA ALA A 175 -13.64 6.29 -5.10
C ALA A 175 -14.08 6.79 -3.72
N SER A 176 -14.93 7.82 -3.68
CA SER A 176 -15.43 8.42 -2.44
C SER A 176 -16.84 7.95 -2.12
N PHE A 177 -17.06 7.58 -0.86
CA PHE A 177 -18.33 7.08 -0.33
C PHE A 177 -18.82 8.08 0.71
N HIS A 178 -19.49 9.15 0.29
CA HIS A 178 -20.02 10.20 1.18
C HIS A 178 -21.48 10.54 0.91
N HIS A 179 -22.18 9.71 0.14
CA HIS A 179 -23.58 9.95 -0.18
C HIS A 179 -24.43 9.88 1.11
N PRO A 180 -25.30 10.88 1.39
CA PRO A 180 -26.09 10.93 2.63
C PRO A 180 -26.98 9.71 2.87
N HIS A 181 -27.44 9.08 1.79
CA HIS A 181 -28.24 7.84 1.82
C HIS A 181 -27.42 6.59 1.43
N GLY A 182 -26.09 6.71 1.39
CA GLY A 182 -25.20 5.59 1.11
C GLY A 182 -25.11 4.62 2.29
N TYR A 183 -24.55 3.44 2.03
CA TYR A 183 -24.37 2.37 3.02
C TYR A 183 -22.91 2.15 3.43
N ALA A 184 -22.00 2.97 2.88
CA ALA A 184 -20.59 2.99 3.21
C ALA A 184 -20.15 4.45 3.35
N TRP A 185 -19.15 4.68 4.19
CA TRP A 185 -18.52 5.97 4.39
C TRP A 185 -17.01 5.84 4.31
N GLY A 186 -16.36 6.75 3.56
CA GLY A 186 -14.90 6.80 3.47
C GLY A 186 -14.43 6.85 2.02
N TYR A 187 -13.29 6.22 1.73
CA TYR A 187 -12.72 6.22 0.39
C TYR A 187 -11.89 4.97 0.09
N ILE A 188 -11.71 4.73 -1.21
CA ILE A 188 -10.64 3.90 -1.76
C ILE A 188 -9.78 4.81 -2.64
N ARG A 189 -8.48 4.84 -2.38
CA ARG A 189 -7.50 5.65 -3.12
C ARG A 189 -6.56 4.73 -3.88
N PHE A 190 -6.46 4.95 -5.18
CA PHE A 190 -5.58 4.23 -6.09
C PHE A 190 -4.44 5.16 -6.52
N SER A 191 -3.22 4.64 -6.60
CA SER A 191 -2.05 5.39 -7.05
C SER A 191 -1.14 4.54 -7.91
N GLN A 192 -0.76 5.05 -9.09
CA GLN A 192 0.10 4.36 -10.05
C GLN A 192 1.09 5.34 -10.69
N LEU A 193 2.32 4.92 -10.93
CA LEU A 193 3.23 5.63 -11.83
C LEU A 193 2.96 5.23 -13.27
N VAL A 194 2.83 6.23 -14.13
CA VAL A 194 2.76 6.06 -15.58
C VAL A 194 4.02 6.68 -16.17
N TYR A 195 4.89 5.84 -16.74
CA TYR A 195 6.15 6.25 -17.34
C TYR A 195 5.91 6.84 -18.73
N HIS A 196 6.68 7.85 -19.11
CA HIS A 196 6.56 8.48 -20.43
C HIS A 196 6.92 7.53 -21.59
N THR A 197 7.57 6.41 -21.30
CA THR A 197 7.86 5.33 -22.26
C THR A 197 6.66 4.40 -22.53
N GLY A 198 5.56 4.54 -21.77
CA GLY A 198 4.33 3.75 -21.88
C GLY A 198 4.17 2.68 -20.79
N GLY A 199 5.25 2.33 -20.08
CA GLY A 199 5.20 1.40 -18.95
C GLY A 199 4.44 1.96 -17.74
N ARG A 200 4.03 1.08 -16.83
CA ARG A 200 3.29 1.46 -15.61
C ARG A 200 3.82 0.71 -14.42
N SER A 201 3.66 1.30 -13.23
CA SER A 201 3.83 0.56 -12.01
C SER A 201 2.61 -0.32 -11.70
N GLU A 202 2.71 -1.18 -10.69
CA GLU A 202 1.52 -1.70 -10.00
C GLU A 202 0.71 -0.54 -9.41
N THR A 203 -0.59 -0.77 -9.22
CA THR A 203 -1.48 0.19 -8.57
C THR A 203 -1.51 -0.09 -7.08
N VAL A 204 -1.01 0.86 -6.30
CA VAL A 204 -1.11 0.84 -4.84
C VAL A 204 -2.50 1.33 -4.44
N ILE A 205 -3.19 0.57 -3.62
CA ILE A 205 -4.58 0.79 -3.21
C ILE A 205 -4.63 0.98 -1.70
N GLU A 206 -5.18 2.10 -1.26
CA GLU A 206 -5.48 2.37 0.15
C GLU A 206 -6.98 2.36 0.36
N LEU A 207 -7.43 1.55 1.32
CA LEU A 207 -8.84 1.43 1.70
C LEU A 207 -9.05 2.05 3.07
N ASN A 208 -10.07 2.90 3.17
CA ASN A 208 -10.56 3.48 4.43
C ASN A 208 -12.09 3.52 4.38
N LEU A 209 -12.75 2.42 4.75
CA LEU A 209 -14.20 2.27 4.65
C LEU A 209 -14.81 1.89 5.99
N ARG A 210 -15.93 2.53 6.32
CA ARG A 210 -16.73 2.28 7.52
C ARG A 210 -18.21 2.38 7.23
N HIS A 211 -19.04 1.99 8.18
CA HIS A 211 -20.47 2.27 8.12
C HIS A 211 -20.74 3.78 8.32
N PRO A 212 -21.76 4.35 7.64
CA PRO A 212 -22.15 5.74 7.82
C PRO A 212 -22.59 6.06 9.26
N GLY A 213 -22.25 7.25 9.74
CA GLY A 213 -22.59 7.72 11.09
C GLY A 213 -21.35 8.08 11.91
N SER A 214 -21.43 9.17 12.68
CA SER A 214 -20.25 9.74 13.36
C SER A 214 -19.60 8.80 14.38
N ASN A 215 -20.41 7.94 15.01
CA ASN A 215 -19.98 7.01 16.05
C ASN A 215 -20.33 5.55 15.71
N ASP A 216 -20.58 5.25 14.43
CA ASP A 216 -20.86 3.88 14.03
C ASP A 216 -19.57 3.03 14.19
N ARG A 217 -19.71 1.92 14.92
CA ARG A 217 -18.65 0.94 15.21
C ARG A 217 -18.96 -0.44 14.65
N ASN A 218 -20.00 -0.56 13.82
CA ASN A 218 -20.35 -1.79 13.14
C ASN A 218 -19.18 -2.23 12.27
N VAL A 219 -18.95 -3.54 12.29
CA VAL A 219 -17.95 -4.19 11.43
C VAL A 219 -18.67 -5.26 10.65
N THR A 220 -18.48 -5.24 9.33
CA THR A 220 -18.96 -6.30 8.44
C THR A 220 -17.83 -6.69 7.51
N SER A 221 -17.72 -7.98 7.21
CA SER A 221 -16.61 -8.54 6.43
C SER A 221 -17.09 -9.30 5.21
N GLY A 222 -16.16 -9.62 4.31
CA GLY A 222 -16.44 -10.47 3.16
C GLY A 222 -17.19 -9.75 2.03
N HIS A 223 -17.04 -8.43 1.91
CA HIS A 223 -17.70 -7.68 0.84
C HIS A 223 -16.94 -7.80 -0.47
N ASN A 224 -17.66 -8.22 -1.50
CA ASN A 224 -17.15 -8.17 -2.86
C ASN A 224 -17.14 -6.72 -3.37
N TRP A 225 -16.12 -6.41 -4.15
CA TRP A 225 -15.83 -5.13 -4.77
C TRP A 225 -15.19 -5.35 -6.14
N ALA A 226 -15.57 -4.51 -7.09
CA ALA A 226 -15.17 -4.62 -8.49
C ALA A 226 -15.30 -3.26 -9.21
N ILE A 227 -14.63 -3.13 -10.35
CA ILE A 227 -14.79 -2.02 -11.29
C ILE A 227 -15.79 -2.43 -12.38
N PHE A 228 -16.75 -1.54 -12.65
CA PHE A 228 -17.80 -1.72 -13.63
C PHE A 228 -17.66 -0.72 -14.78
N VAL A 229 -18.28 -1.03 -15.92
CA VAL A 229 -18.15 -0.25 -17.17
C VAL A 229 -18.78 1.14 -17.09
N ASN A 230 -19.85 1.31 -16.32
CA ASN A 230 -20.57 2.57 -16.20
C ASN A 230 -20.34 3.24 -14.84
N PRO A 231 -20.46 4.59 -14.77
CA PRO A 231 -20.44 5.31 -13.51
C PRO A 231 -21.56 4.85 -12.55
N VAL A 232 -21.31 5.05 -11.25
CA VAL A 232 -22.30 4.79 -10.19
C VAL A 232 -23.53 5.68 -10.39
N GLY A 233 -24.70 5.06 -10.57
CA GLY A 233 -25.98 5.74 -10.72
C GLY A 233 -26.67 6.07 -9.41
N HIS A 234 -27.82 6.76 -9.50
CA HIS A 234 -28.69 7.06 -8.35
C HIS A 234 -29.24 5.80 -7.66
N ASP A 235 -29.25 4.68 -8.38
CA ASP A 235 -29.68 3.37 -7.90
C ASP A 235 -28.77 2.82 -6.79
N ALA A 236 -27.52 3.28 -6.66
CA ALA A 236 -26.59 2.80 -5.62
C ALA A 236 -27.06 3.03 -4.17
N ALA A 237 -27.93 4.02 -3.94
CA ALA A 237 -28.41 4.40 -2.62
C ALA A 237 -29.88 4.00 -2.35
N VAL A 238 -30.51 3.20 -3.23
CA VAL A 238 -31.91 2.80 -3.05
C VAL A 238 -32.06 1.76 -1.94
N LYS A 239 -33.23 1.71 -1.32
CA LYS A 239 -33.49 0.79 -0.19
C LYS A 239 -33.39 -0.68 -0.59
N PHE A 240 -33.92 -1.04 -1.76
CA PHE A 240 -33.98 -2.42 -2.21
C PHE A 240 -32.61 -2.91 -2.69
N PHE A 241 -32.03 -3.86 -1.95
CA PHE A 241 -30.63 -4.29 -2.15
C PHE A 241 -30.33 -4.78 -3.57
N THR A 242 -31.21 -5.60 -4.15
CA THR A 242 -30.97 -6.20 -5.48
C THR A 242 -31.12 -5.21 -6.64
N SER A 243 -31.62 -4.00 -6.39
CA SER A 243 -31.69 -2.94 -7.40
C SER A 243 -30.50 -1.99 -7.36
N ARG A 244 -29.60 -2.11 -6.37
CA ARG A 244 -28.45 -1.21 -6.25
C ARG A 244 -27.40 -1.51 -7.32
N CYS A 245 -26.81 -0.45 -7.86
CA CYS A 245 -25.70 -0.51 -8.83
C CYS A 245 -26.01 -1.29 -10.13
N THR A 246 -27.29 -1.50 -10.47
CA THR A 246 -27.73 -2.07 -11.75
C THR A 246 -27.26 -1.21 -12.92
N ALA A 247 -27.25 0.12 -12.75
CA ALA A 247 -26.76 1.08 -13.75
C ALA A 247 -25.27 0.93 -14.06
N GLY A 248 -24.48 0.30 -13.16
CA GLY A 248 -23.06 0.02 -13.36
C GLY A 248 -22.77 -0.89 -14.56
N GLY A 249 -23.76 -1.67 -15.00
CA GLY A 249 -23.62 -2.58 -16.14
C GLY A 249 -22.77 -3.81 -15.79
N TYR A 250 -21.96 -4.26 -16.75
CA TYR A 250 -21.10 -5.43 -16.57
C TYR A 250 -19.80 -5.08 -15.87
N ARG A 251 -19.17 -6.10 -15.26
CA ARG A 251 -17.82 -5.97 -14.73
C ARG A 251 -16.86 -5.60 -15.86
N TRP A 252 -15.95 -4.67 -15.59
CA TRP A 252 -15.03 -4.18 -16.61
C TRP A 252 -14.01 -5.27 -16.99
N ASN A 253 -14.03 -5.73 -18.25
CA ASN A 253 -13.15 -6.79 -18.75
C ASN A 253 -12.58 -6.41 -20.14
N PRO A 254 -11.67 -5.42 -20.21
CA PRO A 254 -11.17 -4.91 -21.50
C PRO A 254 -10.24 -5.88 -22.23
N ASP A 255 -9.64 -6.85 -21.52
CA ASP A 255 -8.73 -7.85 -22.10
C ASP A 255 -9.47 -9.12 -22.52
N PHE A 256 -10.82 -9.10 -22.48
CA PHE A 256 -11.67 -10.22 -22.87
C PHE A 256 -11.22 -11.53 -22.24
N ILE A 257 -10.92 -11.49 -20.94
CA ILE A 257 -10.56 -12.69 -20.18
C ILE A 257 -11.79 -13.59 -20.18
N HIS A 258 -11.79 -14.52 -21.13
CA HIS A 258 -12.77 -15.56 -21.30
C HIS A 258 -12.05 -16.87 -21.02
N LEU A 259 -12.30 -17.42 -19.84
CA LEU A 259 -12.03 -18.83 -19.64
C LEU A 259 -13.00 -19.59 -20.55
N ALA A 260 -12.52 -20.63 -21.23
CA ALA A 260 -13.02 -21.20 -22.50
C ALA A 260 -14.53 -21.49 -22.65
N ASN A 261 -15.35 -21.32 -21.61
CA ASN A 261 -16.80 -21.44 -21.64
C ASN A 261 -17.46 -20.26 -20.86
N PRO A 262 -18.10 -19.29 -21.55
CA PRO A 262 -18.73 -18.11 -20.93
C PRO A 262 -19.82 -18.43 -19.90
N ASN A 263 -20.41 -19.62 -19.97
CA ASN A 263 -21.47 -20.06 -19.05
C ASN A 263 -20.92 -20.93 -17.91
N ALA A 264 -19.63 -21.27 -17.93
CA ALA A 264 -18.98 -22.04 -16.87
C ALA A 264 -18.45 -21.10 -15.78
N HIS A 265 -19.38 -20.44 -15.07
CA HIS A 265 -19.05 -19.57 -13.94
C HIS A 265 -18.22 -20.30 -12.87
N ASP A 266 -18.46 -21.60 -12.67
CA ASP A 266 -17.71 -22.42 -11.73
C ASP A 266 -16.23 -22.52 -12.13
N PHE A 267 -15.95 -22.68 -13.42
CA PHE A 267 -14.58 -22.71 -13.92
C PHE A 267 -13.88 -21.35 -13.76
N TYR A 268 -14.61 -20.22 -13.86
CA TYR A 268 -14.02 -18.93 -13.53
C TYR A 268 -13.63 -18.81 -12.07
N ASN A 269 -14.51 -19.21 -11.16
CA ASN A 269 -14.26 -19.12 -9.72
C ASN A 269 -13.10 -20.04 -9.27
N GLU A 270 -12.85 -21.14 -9.99
CA GLU A 270 -11.70 -22.02 -9.73
C GLU A 270 -10.36 -21.46 -10.25
N GLN A 271 -10.41 -20.59 -11.26
CA GLN A 271 -9.22 -20.12 -11.98
C GLN A 271 -8.82 -18.69 -11.62
N CYS A 272 -9.76 -17.88 -11.14
CA CYS A 272 -9.48 -16.53 -10.66
C CYS A 272 -9.28 -16.55 -9.14
N SER A 273 -8.04 -16.34 -8.71
CA SER A 273 -7.69 -16.26 -7.30
C SER A 273 -6.55 -15.26 -7.06
N PRO A 274 -6.26 -14.88 -5.80
CA PRO A 274 -5.11 -14.05 -5.47
C PRO A 274 -3.76 -14.66 -5.88
N GLU A 275 -3.66 -15.98 -5.98
CA GLU A 275 -2.48 -16.70 -6.47
C GLU A 275 -2.36 -16.69 -8.00
N THR A 276 -3.49 -16.50 -8.69
CA THR A 276 -3.58 -16.49 -10.16
C THR A 276 -4.28 -15.22 -10.69
N PRO A 277 -3.84 -14.02 -10.28
CA PRO A 277 -4.61 -12.79 -10.48
C PRO A 277 -4.76 -12.41 -11.96
N LEU A 278 -3.87 -12.87 -12.84
CA LEU A 278 -3.92 -12.62 -14.29
C LEU A 278 -5.02 -13.44 -15.01
N ARG A 279 -5.67 -14.38 -14.32
CA ARG A 279 -6.84 -15.14 -14.84
C ARG A 279 -8.17 -14.48 -14.49
N CYS A 280 -8.14 -13.44 -13.66
CA CYS A 280 -9.32 -12.68 -13.26
C CYS A 280 -9.61 -11.57 -14.26
N GLU A 281 -10.89 -11.30 -14.53
CA GLU A 281 -11.30 -10.08 -15.27
C GLU A 281 -10.70 -8.84 -14.61
N ILE A 282 -10.21 -7.85 -15.36
CA ILE A 282 -9.52 -6.68 -14.77
C ILE A 282 -10.40 -5.93 -13.76
N GLY A 283 -11.71 -5.93 -13.93
CA GLY A 283 -12.64 -5.34 -12.96
C GLY A 283 -12.81 -6.17 -11.68
N ASP A 284 -12.41 -7.44 -11.63
CA ASP A 284 -12.60 -8.33 -10.48
C ASP A 284 -11.53 -8.15 -9.40
N LEU A 285 -11.67 -7.09 -8.63
CA LEU A 285 -10.75 -6.80 -7.52
C LEU A 285 -10.88 -7.80 -6.38
N SER A 286 -12.07 -8.37 -6.16
CA SER A 286 -12.26 -9.39 -5.12
C SER A 286 -11.55 -10.69 -5.44
N GLY A 287 -11.65 -11.13 -6.70
CA GLY A 287 -10.94 -12.32 -7.15
C GLY A 287 -9.42 -12.17 -7.07
N ARG A 288 -8.87 -10.98 -7.39
CA ARG A 288 -7.42 -10.74 -7.36
C ARG A 288 -6.84 -10.39 -6.00
N LEU A 289 -7.57 -9.64 -5.19
CA LEU A 289 -7.05 -9.02 -3.96
C LEU A 289 -7.77 -9.51 -2.69
N GLY A 290 -8.81 -10.33 -2.85
CA GLY A 290 -9.70 -10.74 -1.77
C GLY A 290 -10.81 -9.74 -1.49
N THR A 291 -11.74 -10.16 -0.63
CA THR A 291 -12.86 -9.32 -0.17
C THR A 291 -12.38 -8.21 0.77
N ILE A 292 -13.22 -7.18 0.92
CA ILE A 292 -12.93 -6.04 1.80
C ILE A 292 -13.88 -6.04 3.00
N ASP A 293 -13.41 -5.40 4.07
CA ASP A 293 -14.16 -5.24 5.31
C ASP A 293 -14.53 -3.77 5.51
N LEU A 294 -15.71 -3.52 6.08
CA LEU A 294 -16.19 -2.20 6.47
C LEU A 294 -16.12 -2.06 7.98
N GLY A 295 -15.59 -0.93 8.45
CA GLY A 295 -15.51 -0.59 9.88
C GLY A 295 -14.23 -1.07 10.56
N GLN A 296 -13.37 -1.76 9.83
CA GLN A 296 -12.04 -2.14 10.29
C GLN A 296 -11.01 -1.02 10.06
N LYS A 297 -9.75 -1.29 10.44
CA LYS A 297 -8.62 -0.40 10.17
C LYS A 297 -8.41 -0.23 8.67
N ARG A 298 -7.71 0.85 8.31
CA ARG A 298 -7.25 1.08 6.95
C ARG A 298 -6.40 -0.09 6.46
N VAL A 299 -6.42 -0.33 5.15
CA VAL A 299 -5.65 -1.40 4.50
C VAL A 299 -4.90 -0.84 3.30
N VAL A 300 -3.70 -1.36 3.05
CA VAL A 300 -2.91 -1.07 1.84
C VAL A 300 -2.69 -2.38 1.10
N MET A 301 -2.97 -2.37 -0.22
CA MET A 301 -2.82 -3.48 -1.15
C MET A 301 -2.09 -3.00 -2.42
N SER A 302 -1.62 -3.93 -3.24
CA SER A 302 -1.10 -3.65 -4.58
C SER A 302 -1.81 -4.53 -5.60
N ASP A 303 -2.14 -3.97 -6.77
CA ASP A 303 -2.66 -4.71 -7.90
C ASP A 303 -1.73 -4.56 -9.11
N PRO A 304 -1.15 -5.66 -9.62
CA PRO A 304 -0.23 -5.61 -10.76
C PRO A 304 -0.93 -5.36 -12.11
N ASN A 305 -2.26 -5.51 -12.17
CA ASN A 305 -3.02 -5.54 -13.41
C ASN A 305 -4.16 -4.51 -13.48
N LEU A 306 -4.30 -3.61 -12.49
CA LEU A 306 -5.28 -2.52 -12.53
C LEU A 306 -4.65 -1.23 -13.11
N PRO A 307 -4.95 -0.83 -14.35
CA PRO A 307 -4.41 0.41 -14.91
C PRO A 307 -5.24 1.64 -14.52
N LEU A 308 -4.56 2.73 -14.12
CA LEU A 308 -5.19 4.04 -13.86
C LEU A 308 -5.03 5.04 -15.03
N GLY A 309 -4.23 4.70 -16.04
CA GLY A 309 -4.08 5.53 -17.22
C GLY A 309 -3.19 4.90 -18.29
N GLY A 310 -3.17 5.51 -19.47
CA GLY A 310 -2.50 5.00 -20.67
C GLY A 310 -3.42 4.11 -21.52
N GLU A 311 -3.01 3.82 -22.76
CA GLU A 311 -3.78 2.95 -23.67
C GLU A 311 -3.81 1.51 -23.14
N LEU A 312 -4.99 0.88 -23.08
CA LEU A 312 -5.07 -0.55 -22.80
C LEU A 312 -4.22 -1.29 -23.83
N LEU A 313 -3.31 -2.15 -23.37
CA LEU A 313 -2.53 -3.00 -24.26
C LEU A 313 -3.53 -3.94 -24.93
N ARG A 314 -3.93 -3.62 -26.16
CA ARG A 314 -4.64 -4.57 -27.01
C ARG A 314 -3.62 -5.63 -27.38
N LEU A 315 -3.65 -6.77 -26.67
CA LEU A 315 -2.93 -7.98 -27.05
C LEU A 315 -3.54 -8.57 -28.33
#